data_AF-A0A975SIL7-F1
#
_entry.id   AF-A0A975SIL7-F1
#
_cell.length_a   1.000
_cell.length_b   1.000
_cell.length_c   1.000
_cell.angle_alpha   90.00
_cell.angle_beta   90.00
_cell.angle_gamma   90.00
#
_symmetry.space_group_name_H-M   'P 1'
#
loop_
_entity.id
_entity.type
_entity.pdbx_description
1 polymer ?
#
loop_
_entity_poly.entity_id
_entity_poly.type
_entity_poly.pdbx_seq_one_letter_code
_entity_poly.pdbx_strand_id
1 'polypeptide(L)'
;MASSRTAHLFRATQPASIPAGPGTTASELPAPVASATDAPTHTIHFNGNDYVATTVMTEIFRRRAQRIVDRGESELVPLLHSRGVELLLITPTTEVAVVPIQIGTGTALRPR
;
A
#
# COMPACT_ATOMS: atom_id res chain seq x y z
N MET A 1 -53.63 -4.04 -36.41
CA MET A 1 -52.95 -5.19 -35.76
C MET A 1 -52.33 -6.03 -36.86
N ALA A 2 -51.01 -5.95 -37.04
CA ALA A 2 -50.28 -6.75 -38.03
C ALA A 2 -48.99 -7.27 -37.38
N SER A 3 -48.97 -8.59 -37.15
CA SER A 3 -47.84 -9.36 -36.65
C SER A 3 -46.75 -9.48 -37.70
N SER A 4 -45.51 -9.26 -37.28
CA SER A 4 -44.32 -9.82 -37.91
C SER A 4 -43.13 -9.61 -36.99
N ARG A 5 -42.48 -10.71 -36.59
CA ARG A 5 -41.02 -10.90 -36.76
C ARG A 5 -40.57 -12.25 -36.23
N THR A 6 -40.39 -13.15 -37.19
CA THR A 6 -39.33 -14.17 -37.25
C THR A 6 -37.99 -13.65 -36.73
N ALA A 7 -37.38 -14.37 -35.80
CA ALA A 7 -35.95 -14.34 -35.50
C ALA A 7 -35.55 -15.69 -34.87
N HIS A 8 -35.07 -16.63 -35.68
CA HIS A 8 -33.65 -16.99 -35.83
C HIS A 8 -33.03 -17.64 -34.59
N LEU A 9 -33.13 -18.98 -34.58
CA LEU A 9 -32.07 -19.96 -34.29
C LEU A 9 -30.81 -19.39 -33.60
N PHE A 10 -30.80 -19.32 -32.28
CA PHE A 10 -29.58 -19.10 -31.50
C PHE A 10 -28.85 -20.44 -31.32
N ARG A 11 -27.72 -20.53 -32.02
CA ARG A 11 -26.75 -21.61 -31.97
C ARG A 11 -26.08 -21.59 -30.59
N ALA A 12 -26.18 -22.68 -29.84
CA ALA A 12 -25.44 -22.86 -28.59
C ALA A 12 -23.94 -22.95 -28.88
N THR A 13 -23.17 -21.97 -28.40
CA THR A 13 -21.71 -22.05 -28.34
C THR A 13 -21.31 -22.99 -27.21
N GLN A 14 -20.61 -24.05 -27.62
CA GLN A 14 -20.00 -25.08 -26.79
C GLN A 14 -18.94 -24.47 -25.86
N PRO A 15 -18.87 -24.83 -24.55
CA PRO A 15 -17.77 -24.38 -23.71
C PRO A 15 -16.49 -25.11 -24.10
N ALA A 16 -15.44 -24.34 -24.39
CA ALA A 16 -14.11 -24.88 -24.63
C ALA A 16 -13.53 -25.46 -23.31
N SER A 17 -13.26 -26.76 -23.32
CA SER A 17 -12.49 -27.45 -22.28
C SER A 17 -11.06 -26.88 -22.23
N ILE A 18 -10.67 -26.31 -21.10
CA ILE A 18 -9.29 -25.91 -20.82
C ILE A 18 -8.53 -27.16 -20.33
N PRO A 19 -7.36 -27.50 -20.90
CA PRO A 19 -6.60 -28.67 -20.47
C PRO A 19 -6.01 -28.45 -19.07
N ALA A 20 -6.21 -29.44 -18.21
CA ALA A 20 -5.58 -29.56 -16.91
C ALA A 20 -4.06 -29.79 -17.08
N GLY A 21 -3.27 -28.78 -16.70
CA GLY A 21 -1.84 -28.89 -16.39
C GLY A 21 -1.64 -28.86 -14.87
N PRO A 22 -0.57 -29.50 -14.34
CA PRO A 22 -0.58 -30.10 -13.01
C PRO A 22 -0.05 -29.17 -11.91
N GLY A 23 -0.44 -29.48 -10.67
CA GLY A 23 0.41 -29.23 -9.50
C GLY A 23 0.04 -28.01 -8.67
N THR A 24 -0.65 -28.28 -7.56
CA THR A 24 -0.26 -27.88 -6.21
C THR A 24 0.85 -26.83 -6.09
N THR A 25 0.48 -25.61 -5.71
CA THR A 25 0.96 -24.98 -4.48
C THR A 25 -0.04 -23.92 -4.02
N ALA A 26 -0.83 -24.29 -3.03
CA ALA A 26 -1.29 -23.33 -2.03
C ALA A 26 -0.06 -22.77 -1.31
N SER A 27 -0.11 -21.51 -0.89
CA SER A 27 0.89 -20.83 -0.06
C SER A 27 2.22 -20.48 -0.75
N GLU A 28 2.19 -19.50 -1.64
CA GLU A 28 3.24 -18.50 -1.62
C GLU A 28 2.60 -17.14 -1.41
N LEU A 29 2.38 -16.81 -0.13
CA LEU A 29 2.42 -15.42 0.31
C LEU A 29 3.73 -14.88 -0.27
N PRO A 30 3.74 -13.80 -1.09
CA PRO A 30 5.00 -13.27 -1.57
C PRO A 30 5.86 -13.01 -0.33
N ALA A 31 7.00 -13.71 -0.24
CA ALA A 31 7.99 -13.39 0.77
C ALA A 31 8.21 -11.87 0.71
N PRO A 32 8.19 -11.13 1.84
CA PRO A 32 8.60 -9.75 1.80
C PRO A 32 10.04 -9.76 1.30
N VAL A 33 10.24 -9.39 0.03
CA VAL A 33 11.53 -9.04 -0.56
C VAL A 33 11.99 -7.74 0.09
N ALA A 34 12.15 -7.76 1.40
CA ALA A 34 12.87 -6.77 2.16
C ALA A 34 14.36 -7.07 1.93
N SER A 35 14.83 -6.78 0.72
CA SER A 35 16.19 -6.29 0.54
C SER A 35 16.26 -4.94 1.26
N ALA A 36 16.31 -4.98 2.58
CA ALA A 36 16.34 -3.83 3.48
C ALA A 36 17.76 -3.22 3.50
N THR A 37 18.29 -2.86 2.34
CA THR A 37 19.66 -2.33 2.24
C THR A 37 19.71 -0.84 1.90
N ASP A 38 18.69 -0.23 1.27
CA ASP A 38 18.71 1.23 1.05
C ASP A 38 17.35 1.81 0.65
N ALA A 39 16.27 1.41 1.35
CA ALA A 39 14.98 2.04 1.10
C ALA A 39 15.02 3.46 1.71
N PRO A 40 14.80 4.54 0.92
CA PRO A 40 14.81 5.89 1.46
C PRO A 40 13.81 5.98 2.62
N THR A 41 14.25 6.59 3.71
CA THR A 41 13.46 6.74 4.94
C THR A 41 13.01 8.18 5.12
N HIS A 42 11.84 8.35 5.73
CA HIS A 42 11.24 9.63 6.05
C HIS A 42 10.89 9.65 7.53
N THR A 43 10.98 10.82 8.14
CA THR A 43 10.45 11.09 9.47
C THR A 43 9.04 11.65 9.32
N ILE A 44 8.08 11.00 9.97
CA ILE A 44 6.71 11.48 10.11
C ILE A 44 6.61 12.11 11.50
N HIS A 45 6.30 13.39 11.55
CA HIS A 45 6.00 14.10 12.80
C HIS A 45 4.50 14.02 13.05
N PHE A 46 4.12 13.45 14.19
CA PHE A 46 2.73 13.21 14.53
C PHE A 46 2.49 13.36 16.03
N ASN A 47 1.63 14.32 16.41
CA ASN A 47 1.25 14.58 17.81
C ASN A 47 2.45 14.67 18.79
N GLY A 48 3.53 15.33 18.36
CA GLY A 48 4.76 15.47 19.14
C GLY A 48 5.70 14.26 19.13
N ASN A 49 5.40 13.22 18.36
CA ASN A 49 6.24 12.03 18.20
C ASN A 49 6.83 11.93 16.78
N ASP A 50 8.02 11.33 16.70
CA ASP A 50 8.74 11.13 15.45
C ASP A 50 8.78 9.65 15.08
N TYR A 51 8.30 9.34 13.89
CA TYR A 51 8.27 7.98 13.35
C TYR A 51 9.11 7.88 12.09
N VAL A 52 10.13 7.04 12.11
CA VAL A 52 10.97 6.77 10.94
C VAL A 52 10.38 5.61 10.15
N ALA A 53 9.89 5.87 8.95
CA ALA A 53 9.29 4.87 8.07
C ALA A 53 9.90 4.92 6.66
N THR A 54 9.74 3.85 5.89
CA THR A 54 10.16 3.84 4.48
C THR A 54 9.31 4.81 3.67
N THR A 55 9.81 5.29 2.53
CA THR A 55 9.06 6.15 1.61
C THR A 55 7.69 5.57 1.24
N VAL A 56 7.64 4.26 0.97
CA VAL A 56 6.40 3.57 0.60
C VAL A 56 5.39 3.63 1.75
N MET A 57 5.81 3.28 2.97
CA MET A 57 4.91 3.30 4.13
C MET A 57 4.47 4.72 4.49
N THR A 58 5.39 5.68 4.39
CA THR A 58 5.11 7.10 4.63
C THR A 58 4.05 7.62 3.66
N GLU A 59 4.17 7.28 2.38
CA GLU A 59 3.21 7.74 1.37
C GLU A 59 1.83 7.09 1.54
N ILE A 60 1.78 5.80 1.85
CA ILE A 60 0.53 5.10 2.16
C ILE A 60 -0.17 5.76 3.35
N PHE A 61 0.57 5.99 4.43
CA PHE A 61 0.06 6.64 5.64
C PHE A 61 -0.44 8.06 5.34
N ARG A 62 0.37 8.88 4.67
CA ARG A 62 0.02 10.26 4.30
C ARG A 62 -1.26 10.34 3.49
N ARG A 63 -1.40 9.50 2.45
CA ARG A 63 -2.61 9.46 1.62
C ARG A 63 -3.85 9.00 2.38
N ARG A 64 -3.70 8.13 3.39
CA ARG A 64 -4.81 7.70 4.24
C ARG A 64 -5.21 8.82 5.18
N ALA A 65 -4.25 9.43 5.88
CA ALA A 65 -4.48 10.54 6.79
C ALA A 65 -5.17 11.71 6.08
N GLN A 66 -4.66 12.13 4.91
CA GLN A 66 -5.26 13.22 4.12
C GLN A 66 -6.72 12.92 3.77
N ARG A 67 -7.03 11.70 3.31
CA ARG A 67 -8.42 11.32 2.99
C ARG A 67 -9.36 11.37 4.19
N ILE A 68 -8.87 11.04 5.38
CA ILE A 68 -9.68 11.09 6.62
C ILE A 68 -9.96 12.55 6.98
N VAL A 69 -8.93 13.40 6.91
CA VAL A 69 -9.05 14.85 7.13
C VAL A 69 -10.00 15.49 6.13
N ASP A 70 -9.85 15.20 4.83
CA ASP A 70 -10.71 15.73 3.75
C ASP A 70 -12.18 15.36 3.93
N ARG A 71 -12.45 14.20 4.55
CA ARG A 71 -13.81 13.72 4.84
C ARG A 71 -14.39 14.30 6.13
N GLY A 72 -13.58 14.97 6.95
CA GLY A 72 -13.99 15.39 8.29
C GLY A 72 -14.25 14.21 9.24
N GLU A 73 -13.63 13.05 8.98
CA GLU A 73 -13.78 11.83 9.77
C GLU A 73 -12.65 11.69 10.81
N SER A 74 -12.78 10.71 11.71
CA SER A 74 -11.70 10.30 12.60
C SER A 74 -11.51 8.79 12.54
N GLU A 75 -10.26 8.34 12.45
CA GLU A 75 -9.92 6.92 12.28
C GLU A 75 -8.55 6.60 12.88
N LEU A 76 -8.42 5.40 13.46
CA LEU A 76 -7.12 4.84 13.87
C LEU A 76 -6.43 4.25 12.65
N VAL A 77 -5.27 4.82 12.29
CA VAL A 77 -4.49 4.40 11.13
C VAL A 77 -3.20 3.72 11.60
N PRO A 78 -2.93 2.47 11.19
CA PRO A 78 -1.68 1.81 11.49
C PRO A 78 -0.53 2.42 10.67
N LEU A 79 0.58 2.69 11.34
CA LEU A 79 1.84 3.10 10.75
C LEU A 79 2.89 2.02 11.03
N LEU A 80 3.44 1.40 9.99
CA LEU A 80 4.63 0.57 10.11
C LEU A 80 5.87 1.48 10.03
N HIS A 81 6.65 1.51 11.09
CA HIS A 81 7.87 2.28 11.24
C HIS A 81 9.02 1.39 11.75
N SER A 82 10.22 1.96 11.87
CA SER A 82 11.44 1.24 12.23
C SER A 82 11.40 0.55 13.60
N ARG A 83 10.51 0.96 14.50
CA ARG A 83 10.36 0.37 15.84
C ARG A 83 9.17 -0.60 15.95
N GLY A 84 8.41 -0.81 14.87
CA GLY A 84 7.24 -1.68 14.87
C GLY A 84 6.01 -1.04 14.23
N VAL A 85 4.84 -1.42 14.70
CA VAL A 85 3.55 -0.88 14.25
C VAL A 85 2.97 -0.01 15.35
N GLU A 86 2.57 1.22 15.01
CA GLU A 86 1.88 2.15 15.90
C GLU A 86 0.48 2.45 15.34
N LEU A 87 -0.53 2.62 16.21
CA LEU A 87 -1.87 3.04 15.82
C LEU A 87 -2.05 4.53 16.10
N LEU A 88 -2.17 5.33 15.03
CA LEU A 88 -2.26 6.78 15.12
C LEU A 88 -3.69 7.25 14.88
N LEU A 89 -4.26 7.98 15.84
CA LEU A 89 -5.61 8.55 15.71
C LEU A 89 -5.56 9.79 14.82
N ILE A 90 -6.07 9.66 13.60
CA ILE A 90 -6.28 10.80 12.69
C ILE A 90 -7.64 11.40 12.98
N THR A 91 -7.69 12.72 13.12
CA THR A 91 -8.89 13.55 13.27
C THR A 91 -8.87 14.67 12.24
N PRO A 92 -9.98 15.41 12.02
CA PRO A 92 -10.01 16.52 11.06
C PRO A 92 -9.06 17.67 11.41
N THR A 93 -8.62 17.76 12.68
CA THR A 93 -7.68 18.77 13.17
C THR A 93 -6.25 18.23 13.29
N THR A 94 -5.99 17.03 12.79
CA THR A 94 -4.68 16.41 12.87
C THR A 94 -3.74 17.01 11.83
N GLU A 95 -2.62 17.55 12.28
CA GLU A 95 -1.54 18.02 11.42
C GLU A 95 -0.47 16.93 11.28
N VAL A 96 -0.11 16.60 10.03
CA VAL A 96 0.92 15.60 9.72
C VAL A 96 2.00 16.27 8.89
N ALA A 97 3.25 16.25 9.37
CA ALA A 97 4.41 16.71 8.62
C ALA A 97 5.32 15.53 8.26
N VAL A 98 5.80 15.51 7.01
CA VAL A 98 6.70 14.46 6.50
C VAL A 98 7.99 15.10 6.02
N VAL A 99 9.12 14.66 6.56
CA VAL A 99 10.46 15.17 6.24
C VAL A 99 11.33 14.03 5.70
N PRO A 100 11.99 14.17 4.54
CA PRO A 100 12.93 13.17 4.05
C PRO A 100 14.17 13.11 4.93
N ILE A 101 14.62 11.90 5.27
CA ILE A 101 15.89 11.70 5.98
C ILE A 101 17.00 11.59 4.93
N GLN A 102 17.86 12.60 4.86
CA GLN A 102 19.13 12.44 4.15
C GLN A 102 20.09 11.67 5.05
N ILE A 103 20.23 10.37 4.80
CA ILE A 103 21.32 9.61 5.39
C ILE A 103 22.59 10.05 4.65
N GLY A 104 23.35 10.96 5.26
CA GLY A 104 24.70 11.26 4.80
C GLY A 104 25.48 9.96 4.81
N THR A 105 25.93 9.51 3.63
CA THR A 105 26.86 8.39 3.52
C THR A 105 28.16 8.81 4.17
N GLY A 106 28.26 8.60 5.49
CA GLY A 106 29.46 8.86 6.27
C GLY A 106 30.59 8.05 5.65
N THR A 107 31.41 8.73 4.85
CA THR A 107 32.61 8.16 4.27
C THR A 107 33.51 7.89 5.47
N ALA A 108 33.63 6.63 5.88
CA ALA A 108 34.55 6.23 6.92
C ALA A 108 35.97 6.60 6.45
N LEU A 109 36.45 7.75 6.93
CA LEU A 109 37.82 8.20 6.74
C LEU A 109 38.72 7.21 7.50
N ARG A 110 39.28 6.23 6.78
CA ARG A 110 40.31 5.34 7.33
C ARG A 110 41.54 6.20 7.65
N PRO A 111 42.05 6.21 8.89
CA PRO A 111 43.35 6.79 9.18
C PRO A 111 44.45 5.96 8.50
N ARG A 112 45.43 6.66 7.93
CA ARG A 112 46.61 6.09 7.26
C ARG A 112 47.59 5.48 8.24
#